data_AF-A0A9E4L4P0-F1
#
_entry.id   AF-A0A9E4L4P0-F1
#
_cell.length_a   1.000
_cell.length_b   1.000
_cell.length_c   1.000
_cell.angle_alpha   90.00
_cell.angle_beta   90.00
_cell.angle_gamma   90.00
#
_symmetry.space_group_name_H-M   'P 1'
#
loop_
_entity.id
_entity.type
_entity.pdbx_description
1 polymer ?
#
loop_
_entity_poly.entity_id
_entity_poly.type
_entity_poly.pdbx_seq_one_letter_code
_entity_poly.pdbx_strand_id
1 'polypeptide(L)'
;LESTVCALSSEEAVVLRPGGLSVEEIEALIGPVRLPSSTDADPRSPGTLPQHYAPRVRLTLLAPGQAIPRPSPQERVGLLSFRPVPAADAYTHHEALSAEGDLLEAATNLFAALHRFDGLGLDRLVVEALPEHGLGRAIMDRLRRAAARDSD
;
A
#
# COMPACT_ATOMS: atom_id res chain seq x y z
N LEU A 1 -7.88 -3.49 4.96
CA LEU A 1 -8.43 -2.91 3.71
C LEU A 1 -9.82 -2.35 3.97
N GLU A 2 -10.17 -1.23 3.34
CA GLU A 2 -11.53 -0.69 3.37
C GLU A 2 -12.38 -1.33 2.26
N SER A 3 -13.70 -1.43 2.45
CA SER A 3 -14.62 -1.98 1.45
C SER A 3 -14.64 -1.15 0.17
N THR A 4 -14.69 -1.80 -0.99
CA THR A 4 -14.94 -1.11 -2.27
C THR A 4 -16.31 -0.45 -2.21
N VAL A 5 -16.39 0.84 -2.56
CA VAL A 5 -17.65 1.57 -2.65
C VAL A 5 -17.93 1.87 -4.11
N CYS A 6 -19.06 1.35 -4.61
CA CYS A 6 -19.56 1.63 -5.94
C CYS A 6 -20.87 2.43 -5.83
N ALA A 7 -20.96 3.53 -6.55
CA ALA A 7 -22.24 4.13 -6.89
C ALA A 7 -22.82 3.33 -8.06
N LEU A 8 -24.05 2.85 -7.89
CA LEU A 8 -24.79 2.13 -8.92
C LEU A 8 -26.04 2.95 -9.28
N SER A 9 -26.17 3.30 -10.55
CA SER A 9 -27.42 3.80 -11.14
C SER A 9 -27.95 2.80 -12.17
N SER A 10 -29.13 3.05 -12.73
CA SER A 10 -29.69 2.23 -13.81
C SER A 10 -28.88 2.29 -15.10
N GLU A 11 -27.98 3.27 -15.26
CA GLU A 11 -27.26 3.55 -16.51
C GLU A 11 -25.74 3.47 -16.35
N GLU A 12 -25.19 3.62 -15.14
CA GLU A 12 -23.75 3.59 -14.90
C GLU A 12 -23.37 3.03 -13.52
N ALA A 13 -22.20 2.39 -13.48
CA ALA A 13 -21.52 1.98 -12.26
C ALA A 13 -20.21 2.77 -12.11
N VAL A 14 -20.01 3.41 -10.96
CA VAL A 14 -18.84 4.24 -10.67
C VAL A 14 -18.15 3.75 -9.40
N VAL A 15 -16.86 3.43 -9.47
CA VAL A 15 -16.08 3.04 -8.29
C VAL A 15 -15.65 4.29 -7.54
N LEU A 16 -16.39 4.65 -6.48
CA LEU A 16 -16.12 5.83 -5.66
C LEU A 16 -14.92 5.62 -4.72
N ARG A 17 -14.74 4.38 -4.25
CA ARG A 17 -13.58 3.99 -3.44
C ARG A 17 -13.08 2.62 -3.87
N PRO A 18 -11.88 2.51 -4.44
CA PRO A 18 -11.25 1.21 -4.66
C PRO A 18 -10.91 0.59 -3.29
N GLY A 19 -11.37 -0.64 -3.07
CA GLY A 19 -11.19 -1.39 -1.84
C GLY A 19 -10.67 -2.80 -2.12
N GLY A 20 -11.12 -3.78 -1.34
CA GLY A 20 -10.68 -5.18 -1.47
C GLY A 20 -11.07 -5.90 -2.78
N LEU A 21 -11.92 -5.30 -3.61
CA LEU A 21 -12.25 -5.79 -4.95
C LEU A 21 -11.54 -4.92 -6.00
N SER A 22 -10.86 -5.57 -6.92
CA SER A 22 -10.27 -4.94 -8.09
C SER A 22 -11.35 -4.44 -9.06
N VAL A 23 -10.98 -3.50 -9.92
CA VAL A 23 -11.90 -2.95 -10.94
C VAL A 23 -12.32 -4.05 -11.90
N GLU A 24 -11.37 -4.91 -12.26
CA GLU A 24 -11.55 -6.03 -13.16
C GLU A 24 -12.54 -7.07 -12.60
N GLU A 25 -12.49 -7.35 -11.29
CA GLU A 25 -13.46 -8.23 -10.62
C GLU A 25 -14.87 -7.64 -10.61
N ILE A 26 -14.99 -6.31 -10.48
CA ILE A 26 -16.29 -5.62 -10.52
C ILE A 26 -16.83 -5.64 -11.96
N GLU A 27 -15.99 -5.32 -12.95
CA GLU A 27 -16.40 -5.30 -14.36
C GLU A 27 -16.86 -6.67 -14.87
N ALA A 28 -16.23 -7.74 -14.39
CA ALA A 28 -16.65 -9.11 -14.72
C ALA A 28 -18.07 -9.45 -14.23
N LEU A 29 -18.55 -8.78 -13.17
CA LEU A 29 -19.85 -9.04 -12.55
C LEU A 29 -20.95 -8.13 -13.10
N ILE A 30 -20.66 -6.84 -13.32
CA ILE A 30 -21.69 -5.84 -13.62
C ILE A 30 -21.48 -5.11 -14.96
N GLY A 31 -20.45 -5.47 -15.73
CA GLY A 31 -20.06 -4.75 -16.93
C GLY A 31 -19.15 -3.53 -16.63
N PRO A 32 -18.75 -2.77 -17.65
CA PRO A 32 -17.73 -1.72 -17.53
C PRO A 32 -18.08 -0.68 -16.47
N VAL A 33 -17.10 -0.30 -15.65
CA VAL A 33 -17.28 0.67 -14.57
C VAL A 33 -16.42 1.91 -14.80
N ARG A 34 -16.96 3.09 -14.48
CA ARG A 34 -16.19 4.33 -14.55
C ARG A 34 -15.34 4.49 -13.31
N LEU A 35 -14.07 4.79 -13.53
CA LEU A 35 -13.17 5.32 -12.49
C LEU A 35 -13.36 6.84 -12.40
N PRO A 36 -13.37 7.42 -11.19
CA PRO A 36 -13.46 8.86 -11.03
C PRO A 36 -12.23 9.53 -11.65
N SER A 37 -12.50 10.49 -12.53
CA SER A 37 -11.48 11.38 -13.10
C SER A 37 -10.92 12.28 -12.01
N SER A 38 -9.64 12.66 -12.07
CA SER A 38 -9.01 13.61 -11.13
C SER A 38 -9.66 15.00 -11.08
N THR A 39 -10.63 15.28 -11.96
CA THR A 39 -11.44 16.51 -12.01
C THR A 39 -12.82 16.39 -11.37
N ASP A 40 -13.28 15.19 -11.00
CA ASP A 40 -14.58 14.98 -10.35
C ASP A 40 -14.41 15.02 -8.82
N ALA A 41 -14.10 16.20 -8.30
CA ALA A 41 -14.05 16.47 -6.86
C ALA A 41 -15.48 16.55 -6.29
N ASP A 42 -16.18 15.43 -6.23
CA ASP A 42 -17.46 15.30 -5.56
C ASP A 42 -17.25 14.77 -4.12
N PRO A 43 -17.55 15.54 -3.06
CA PRO A 43 -17.19 15.23 -1.67
C PRO A 43 -18.14 14.22 -1.01
N ARG A 44 -18.70 13.26 -1.76
CA ARG A 44 -19.73 12.31 -1.29
C ARG A 44 -19.21 10.98 -0.73
N SER A 45 -17.95 10.93 -0.29
CA SER A 45 -17.45 9.80 0.52
C SER A 45 -16.62 10.30 1.70
N PRO A 46 -16.93 9.88 2.94
CA PRO A 46 -16.06 10.12 4.08
C PRO A 46 -14.72 9.43 3.81
N GLY A 47 -13.61 10.18 3.78
CA GLY A 47 -12.26 9.62 3.54
C GLY A 47 -11.36 10.42 2.61
N THR A 48 -11.83 11.51 2.00
CA THR A 48 -11.04 12.44 1.16
C THR A 48 -10.08 13.33 1.95
N LEU A 49 -9.84 13.04 3.24
CA LEU A 49 -8.85 13.75 4.04
C LEU A 49 -7.48 13.06 3.96
N PRO A 50 -6.42 13.75 3.49
CA PRO A 50 -5.11 13.16 3.22
C PRO A 50 -4.29 12.76 4.46
N GLN A 51 -4.88 12.68 5.66
CA GLN A 51 -4.12 12.75 6.92
C GLN A 51 -4.19 11.52 7.83
N HIS A 52 -5.06 10.53 7.58
CA HIS A 52 -5.31 9.47 8.59
C HIS A 52 -4.46 8.19 8.47
N TYR A 53 -3.58 8.05 7.48
CA TYR A 53 -2.94 6.75 7.19
C TYR A 53 -1.43 6.79 6.89
N ALA A 54 -0.76 7.91 7.12
CA ALA A 54 0.69 7.95 6.93
C ALA A 54 1.40 7.35 8.16
N PRO A 55 2.27 6.33 7.99
CA PRO A 55 3.09 5.83 9.08
C PRO A 55 3.94 6.95 9.67
N ARG A 56 4.22 6.86 10.96
CA ARG A 56 5.13 7.79 11.68
C ARG A 56 6.59 7.47 11.39
N VAL A 57 6.92 6.19 11.17
CA VAL A 57 8.27 5.77 10.82
C VAL A 57 8.65 6.31 9.44
N ARG A 58 9.87 6.85 9.32
CA ARG A 58 10.36 7.36 8.04
C ARG A 58 10.47 6.25 7.01
N LEU A 59 9.83 6.41 5.85
CA LEU A 59 9.71 5.33 4.87
C LEU A 59 10.66 5.55 3.68
N THR A 60 11.52 4.57 3.41
CA THR A 60 12.35 4.48 2.21
C THR A 60 11.81 3.39 1.28
N LEU A 61 11.12 3.79 0.21
CA LEU A 61 10.62 2.86 -0.80
C LEU A 61 11.73 2.55 -1.81
N LEU A 62 12.04 1.27 -1.99
CA LEU A 62 12.99 0.80 -3.00
C LEU A 62 12.36 0.87 -4.40
N ALA A 63 13.18 1.12 -5.42
CA ALA A 63 12.75 0.98 -6.80
C ALA A 63 12.56 -0.50 -7.18
N PRO A 64 11.69 -0.83 -8.16
CA PRO A 64 11.55 -2.18 -8.66
C PRO A 64 12.89 -2.78 -9.07
N GLY A 65 13.23 -3.97 -8.55
CA GLY A 65 14.48 -4.67 -8.82
C GLY A 65 15.72 -4.11 -8.11
N GLN A 66 15.58 -3.06 -7.29
CA GLN A 66 16.67 -2.55 -6.48
C GLN A 66 17.04 -3.57 -5.39
N ALA A 67 18.34 -3.78 -5.19
CA ALA A 67 18.82 -4.66 -4.12
C ALA A 67 18.44 -4.10 -2.74
N ILE A 68 18.00 -5.00 -1.84
CA ILE A 68 17.69 -4.67 -0.45
C ILE A 68 18.99 -4.29 0.27
N PRO A 69 19.15 -3.03 0.74
CA PRO A 69 20.42 -2.55 1.29
C PRO A 69 20.61 -3.05 2.72
N ARG A 70 21.79 -3.61 3.02
CA ARG A 70 22.12 -4.03 4.39
C ARG A 70 22.26 -2.80 5.31
N PRO A 71 21.53 -2.71 6.43
CA PRO A 71 21.65 -1.58 7.36
C PRO A 71 22.97 -1.65 8.15
N SER A 72 23.39 -0.51 8.72
CA SER A 72 24.52 -0.50 9.64
C SER A 72 24.12 -1.15 10.98
N PRO A 73 25.02 -1.85 11.69
CA PRO A 73 24.70 -2.49 12.98
C PRO A 73 24.21 -1.54 14.08
N GLN A 74 24.48 -0.24 13.95
CA GLN A 74 24.06 0.80 14.89
C GLN A 74 22.71 1.43 14.53
N GLU A 75 22.16 1.16 13.34
CA GLU A 75 20.87 1.69 12.90
C GLU A 75 19.74 0.74 13.24
N ARG A 76 18.64 1.27 13.79
CA ARG A 76 17.39 0.55 14.03
C ARG A 76 16.52 0.61 12.79
N VAL A 77 16.80 -0.27 11.82
CA VAL A 77 16.09 -0.28 10.53
C VAL A 77 15.08 -1.43 10.48
N GLY A 78 13.87 -1.12 10.05
CA GLY A 78 12.84 -2.12 9.70
C GLY A 78 12.89 -2.49 8.22
N LEU A 79 12.50 -3.72 7.88
CA LEU A 79 12.24 -4.15 6.50
C LEU A 79 10.81 -4.63 6.34
N LEU A 80 10.07 -4.05 5.39
CA LEU A 80 8.80 -4.57 4.91
C LEU A 80 8.98 -5.09 3.48
N SER A 81 8.88 -6.40 3.30
CA SER A 81 9.06 -7.05 1.99
C SER A 81 7.74 -7.57 1.45
N PHE A 82 7.66 -7.81 0.14
CA PHE A 82 6.46 -8.41 -0.44
C PHE A 82 6.29 -9.86 0.01
N ARG A 83 7.41 -10.59 0.02
CA ARG A 83 7.57 -12.00 0.36
C ARG A 83 8.74 -12.18 1.33
N PRO A 84 8.89 -13.33 2.01
CA PRO A 84 10.08 -13.58 2.82
C PRO A 84 11.36 -13.47 1.99
N VAL A 85 12.35 -12.74 2.51
CA VAL A 85 13.64 -12.51 1.85
C VAL A 85 14.80 -12.87 2.80
N PRO A 86 15.87 -13.54 2.31
CA PRO A 86 16.98 -13.95 3.17
C PRO A 86 17.73 -12.79 3.83
N ALA A 87 17.70 -11.59 3.23
CA ALA A 87 18.36 -10.40 3.78
C ALA A 87 17.68 -9.83 5.03
N ALA A 88 16.50 -10.34 5.40
CA ALA A 88 15.65 -9.81 6.46
C ALA A 88 16.28 -9.92 7.86
N ASP A 89 17.13 -10.93 8.11
CA ASP A 89 17.78 -11.15 9.40
C ASP A 89 18.81 -10.06 9.76
N ALA A 90 19.23 -9.24 8.80
CA ALA A 90 20.12 -8.11 9.05
C ALA A 90 19.39 -6.89 9.64
N TYR A 91 18.05 -6.90 9.68
CA TYR A 91 17.23 -5.78 10.14
C TYR A 91 16.79 -5.96 11.60
N THR A 92 16.53 -4.84 12.27
CA THR A 92 16.04 -4.87 13.67
C THR A 92 14.67 -5.51 13.77
N HIS A 93 13.83 -5.30 12.76
CA HIS A 93 12.55 -5.98 12.61
C HIS A 93 12.28 -6.17 11.12
N HIS A 94 11.66 -7.28 10.77
CA HIS A 94 11.28 -7.55 9.39
C HIS A 94 9.91 -8.21 9.33
N GLU A 95 9.16 -7.89 8.27
CA GLU A 95 7.87 -8.51 8.01
C GLU A 95 7.68 -8.67 6.50
N ALA A 96 7.16 -9.83 6.10
CA ALA A 96 6.70 -10.07 4.74
C ALA A 96 5.18 -9.85 4.69
N LEU A 97 4.72 -9.09 3.70
CA LEU A 97 3.31 -8.78 3.51
C LEU A 97 2.48 -9.98 3.07
N SER A 98 3.10 -10.93 2.37
CA SER A 98 2.51 -12.21 2.00
C SER A 98 3.55 -13.32 2.09
N ALA A 99 3.14 -14.51 2.53
CA ALA A 99 4.05 -15.66 2.57
C ALA A 99 4.45 -16.14 1.15
N GLU A 100 3.50 -16.08 0.21
CA GLU A 100 3.65 -16.62 -1.15
C GLU A 100 3.74 -15.53 -2.24
N GLY A 101 3.60 -14.25 -1.86
CA GLY A 101 3.57 -13.13 -2.81
C GLY A 101 2.20 -12.94 -3.45
N ASP A 102 1.14 -13.11 -2.67
CA ASP A 102 -0.23 -12.75 -3.06
C ASP A 102 -0.51 -11.26 -2.78
N LEU A 103 -1.03 -10.56 -3.79
CA LEU A 103 -1.27 -9.12 -3.70
C LEU A 103 -2.46 -8.77 -2.80
N LEU A 104 -3.46 -9.65 -2.68
CA LEU A 104 -4.62 -9.41 -1.83
C LEU A 104 -4.25 -9.57 -0.35
N GLU A 105 -3.48 -10.61 -0.02
CA GLU A 105 -2.88 -10.81 1.30
C GLU A 105 -1.99 -9.61 1.65
N ALA A 106 -1.12 -9.19 0.73
CA ALA A 106 -0.24 -8.06 0.96
C ALA A 106 -1.00 -6.76 1.22
N ALA A 107 -2.05 -6.49 0.44
CA ALA A 107 -2.92 -5.34 0.63
C ALA A 107 -3.65 -5.40 2.00
N THR A 108 -4.04 -6.59 2.44
CA THR A 108 -4.73 -6.83 3.72
C THR A 108 -3.80 -6.58 4.90
N ASN A 109 -2.56 -7.05 4.81
CA ASN A 109 -1.56 -6.99 5.88
C ASN A 109 -0.88 -5.63 5.99
N LEU A 110 -0.79 -4.86 4.90
CA LEU A 110 -0.01 -3.61 4.81
C LEU A 110 -0.24 -2.64 5.98
N PHE A 111 -1.49 -2.29 6.27
CA PHE A 111 -1.77 -1.30 7.31
C PHE A 111 -1.42 -1.79 8.71
N ALA A 112 -1.69 -3.06 8.98
CA ALA A 112 -1.34 -3.67 10.26
C ALA A 112 0.18 -3.74 10.43
N ALA A 113 0.91 -4.06 9.36
CA ALA A 113 2.37 -4.05 9.34
C ALA A 113 2.91 -2.64 9.63
N LEU A 114 2.49 -1.64 8.87
CA LEU A 114 2.93 -0.25 9.06
C LEU A 114 2.65 0.25 10.50
N HIS A 115 1.49 -0.08 11.07
CA HIS A 115 1.17 0.28 12.45
C HIS A 115 2.07 -0.43 13.47
N ARG A 116 2.45 -1.70 13.24
CA ARG A 116 3.45 -2.39 14.06
C ARG A 116 4.79 -1.67 14.00
N PHE A 117 5.27 -1.31 12.80
CA PHE A 117 6.54 -0.61 12.62
C PHE A 117 6.59 0.75 13.36
N ASP A 118 5.49 1.49 13.42
CA ASP A 118 5.40 2.75 14.16
C ASP A 118 5.64 2.59 15.67
N GLY A 119 5.33 1.41 16.24
CA GLY A 119 5.52 1.11 17.65
C GLY A 119 6.94 0.67 18.03
N LEU A 120 7.83 0.45 17.06
CA LEU A 120 9.14 -0.19 17.30
C LEU A 120 10.28 0.79 17.55
N GLY A 121 10.06 2.10 17.44
CA GLY A 121 11.09 3.12 17.62
C GLY A 121 12.27 2.91 16.67
N LEU A 122 11.98 2.71 15.38
CA LEU A 122 12.95 2.55 14.31
C LEU A 122 13.40 3.91 13.78
N ASP A 123 14.64 3.98 13.31
CA ASP A 123 15.17 5.17 12.64
C ASP A 123 14.52 5.37 11.26
N ARG A 124 14.29 4.26 10.55
CA ARG A 124 13.60 4.22 9.26
C ARG A 124 13.08 2.82 8.93
N LEU A 125 12.13 2.78 8.00
CA LEU A 125 11.54 1.58 7.41
C LEU A 125 11.94 1.50 5.93
N VAL A 126 12.62 0.42 5.53
CA VAL A 126 12.83 0.07 4.13
C VAL A 126 11.65 -0.74 3.64
N VAL A 127 11.08 -0.37 2.50
CA VAL A 127 9.98 -1.11 1.88
C VAL A 127 10.41 -1.58 0.49
N GLU A 128 10.33 -2.89 0.25
CA GLU A 128 10.53 -3.47 -1.08
C GLU A 128 9.39 -3.06 -2.02
N ALA A 129 9.69 -2.80 -3.30
CA ALA A 129 8.66 -2.57 -4.29
C ALA A 129 7.83 -3.83 -4.54
N LEU A 130 6.51 -3.67 -4.63
CA LEU A 130 5.59 -4.73 -5.04
C LEU A 130 5.34 -4.69 -6.55
N PRO A 131 4.89 -5.80 -7.17
CA PRO A 131 4.44 -5.80 -8.56
C PRO A 131 3.33 -4.77 -8.82
N GLU A 132 3.41 -4.00 -9.90
CA GLU A 132 2.47 -2.91 -10.22
C GLU A 132 1.34 -3.34 -11.18
N HIS A 133 0.67 -4.44 -10.87
CA HIS A 133 -0.54 -4.90 -11.55
C HIS A 133 -1.67 -5.16 -10.54
N GLY A 134 -2.93 -5.04 -10.98
CA GLY A 134 -4.09 -5.19 -10.10
C GLY A 134 -3.97 -4.33 -8.83
N LEU A 135 -4.16 -4.96 -7.67
CA LEU A 135 -4.06 -4.31 -6.35
C LEU A 135 -2.68 -3.71 -6.06
N GLY A 136 -1.61 -4.23 -6.67
CA GLY A 136 -0.25 -3.76 -6.45
C GLY A 136 -0.03 -2.31 -6.89
N ARG A 137 -0.77 -1.82 -7.91
CA ARG A 137 -0.75 -0.39 -8.30
C ARG A 137 -1.25 0.51 -7.18
N ALA A 138 -2.35 0.11 -6.53
CA ALA A 138 -2.94 0.86 -5.42
C ALA A 138 -2.05 0.83 -4.17
N ILE A 139 -1.40 -0.31 -3.90
CA ILE A 139 -0.41 -0.42 -2.81
C ILE A 139 0.77 0.54 -3.07
N MET A 140 1.34 0.50 -4.27
CA MET A 140 2.52 1.31 -4.61
C MET A 140 2.22 2.81 -4.64
N ASP A 141 1.05 3.25 -5.10
CA ASP A 141 0.64 4.67 -4.99
C ASP A 141 0.61 5.13 -3.52
N ARG A 142 0.04 4.32 -2.63
CA ARG A 142 0.00 4.62 -1.18
C ARG A 142 1.39 4.67 -0.57
N LEU A 143 2.25 3.69 -0.86
CA LEU A 143 3.63 3.66 -0.37
C LEU A 143 4.45 4.85 -0.86
N ARG A 144 4.30 5.26 -2.12
CA ARG A 144 4.96 6.45 -2.68
C ARG A 144 4.53 7.73 -1.98
N ARG A 145 3.22 7.90 -1.73
CA ARG A 145 2.70 9.06 -0.99
C ARG A 145 3.23 9.09 0.45
N ALA A 146 3.34 7.93 1.10
CA ALA A 146 3.93 7.84 2.42
C ALA A 146 5.41 8.24 2.41
N ALA A 147 6.20 7.71 1.46
CA ALA A 147 7.63 8.03 1.32
C ALA A 147 7.89 9.52 0.99
N ALA A 148 7.05 10.13 0.16
CA ALA A 148 7.25 11.50 -0.30
C ALA A 148 7.08 12.56 0.81
N ARG A 149 6.39 12.24 1.91
CA ARG A 149 6.18 13.17 3.04
C ARG A 149 7.44 13.38 3.89
N ASP A 150 8.40 12.46 3.82
CA ASP A 150 9.62 12.53 4.63
C ASP A 150 10.78 13.25 3.94
N SER A 151 10.59 13.65 2.68
CA SER A 151 11.57 14.34 1.82
C SER A 151 11.61 15.86 2.01
N ASP A 152 10.79 16.41 2.91
CA ASP A 152 10.69 17.84 3.28
C ASP A 152 11.21 18.03 4.73
#